data_AF-A0A0T6ZE41-F1
#
_entry.id   AF-A0A0T6ZE41-F1
#
_cell.length_a   1.000
_cell.length_b   1.000
_cell.length_c   1.000
_cell.angle_alpha   90.00
_cell.angle_beta   90.00
_cell.angle_gamma   90.00
#
_symmetry.space_group_name_H-M   'P 1'
#
loop_
_entity.id
_entity.type
_entity.pdbx_description
1 polymer ?
#
loop_
_entity_poly.entity_id
_entity_poly.type
_entity_poly.pdbx_seq_one_letter_code
_entity_poly.pdbx_strand_id
1 'polypeptide(L)'
;MNLKTPSRKKRRTCYDRLRARMIAARRARRVDPAASAAAQLLAIFTAMVGQMPLTPPAPVRYAAPSVSPAWAERKQLAQRLGVPVRYVEITMARGEVPYSVLFQHIRGGGVLRRDAMRVLRTRAPEASIDWLDHVEVTGRWSDLLLCFVRSEYDEDTDIKLLQSTIAWLDTLSPRADIAGPAETGTGIGSGLAPSPSSKDSDTTNDEGGPKGRRP
;
A
#
# COMPACT_ATOMS: atom_id res chain seq x y z
N MET A 1 -55.44 19.23 -33.74
CA MET A 1 -54.38 20.25 -33.50
C MET A 1 -53.27 19.60 -32.69
N ASN A 2 -52.06 19.49 -33.24
CA ASN A 2 -50.95 18.71 -32.66
C ASN A 2 -49.86 19.68 -32.17
N LEU A 3 -49.81 19.93 -30.86
CA LEU A 3 -48.86 20.85 -30.23
C LEU A 3 -47.48 20.20 -30.13
N LYS A 4 -46.62 20.42 -31.15
CA LYS A 4 -45.19 20.11 -31.06
C LYS A 4 -44.52 21.05 -30.06
N THR A 5 -44.19 20.56 -28.87
CA THR A 5 -43.37 21.29 -27.90
C THR A 5 -41.94 21.50 -28.44
N PRO A 6 -41.35 22.70 -28.31
CA PRO A 6 -40.00 22.97 -28.77
C PRO A 6 -38.97 22.22 -27.91
N SER A 7 -38.24 21.29 -28.54
CA SER A 7 -37.11 20.57 -27.95
C SER A 7 -36.03 21.55 -27.51
N ARG A 8 -35.85 21.72 -26.18
CA ARG A 8 -34.75 22.51 -25.60
C ARG A 8 -33.40 21.90 -25.99
N LYS A 9 -32.60 22.62 -26.78
CA LYS A 9 -31.20 22.27 -27.09
C LYS A 9 -30.40 22.26 -25.78
N LYS A 10 -30.19 21.06 -25.22
CA LYS A 10 -29.35 20.84 -24.03
C LYS A 10 -27.93 21.32 -24.35
N ARG A 11 -27.44 22.34 -23.64
CA ARG A 11 -26.09 22.87 -23.81
C ARG A 11 -25.10 21.76 -23.48
N ARG A 12 -24.39 21.24 -24.50
CA ARG A 12 -23.39 20.20 -24.32
C ARG A 12 -22.25 20.76 -23.48
N THR A 13 -21.97 20.11 -22.36
CA THR A 13 -20.91 20.53 -21.44
C THR A 13 -19.54 20.25 -22.06
N CYS A 14 -18.49 20.90 -21.55
CA CYS A 14 -17.11 20.62 -21.98
C CYS A 14 -16.77 19.12 -21.83
N TYR A 15 -17.29 18.49 -20.77
CA TYR A 15 -17.17 17.07 -20.52
C TYR A 15 -17.79 16.21 -21.63
N ASP A 16 -18.97 16.57 -22.15
CA ASP A 16 -19.62 15.83 -23.25
C ASP A 16 -18.79 15.85 -24.55
N ARG A 17 -18.11 16.97 -24.82
CA ARG A 17 -17.19 17.09 -25.97
C ARG A 17 -15.96 16.21 -25.81
N LEU A 18 -15.37 16.16 -24.62
CA LEU A 18 -14.24 15.29 -24.33
C LEU A 18 -14.64 13.81 -24.44
N ARG A 19 -15.80 13.44 -23.87
CA ARG A 19 -16.34 12.08 -23.93
C ARG A 19 -16.61 11.64 -25.37
N ALA A 20 -17.20 12.52 -26.19
CA ALA A 20 -17.41 12.25 -27.61
C ALA A 20 -16.10 12.02 -28.38
N ARG A 21 -15.07 12.83 -28.12
CA ARG A 21 -13.73 12.66 -28.71
C ARG A 21 -13.09 11.32 -28.32
N MET A 22 -13.18 10.93 -27.04
CA MET A 22 -12.66 9.62 -26.59
C MET A 22 -13.36 8.45 -27.26
N ILE A 23 -14.69 8.49 -27.41
CA ILE A 23 -15.45 7.42 -28.07
C ILE A 23 -15.08 7.33 -29.55
N ALA A 24 -14.96 8.46 -30.24
CA ALA A 24 -14.54 8.51 -31.64
C ALA A 24 -13.12 7.96 -31.83
N ALA A 25 -12.17 8.35 -30.98
CA ALA A 25 -10.80 7.84 -31.01
C ALA A 25 -10.73 6.33 -30.75
N ARG A 26 -11.55 5.80 -29.83
CA ARG A 26 -11.63 4.34 -29.60
C ARG A 26 -12.20 3.59 -30.80
N ARG A 27 -13.18 4.17 -31.51
CA ARG A 27 -13.74 3.57 -32.72
C ARG A 27 -12.74 3.58 -33.88
N ALA A 28 -11.98 4.67 -34.05
CA ALA A 28 -10.92 4.74 -35.05
C ALA A 28 -9.78 3.73 -34.80
N ARG A 29 -9.56 3.32 -33.55
CA ARG A 29 -8.58 2.29 -33.17
C ARG A 29 -9.11 0.86 -33.26
N ARG A 30 -10.41 0.65 -33.49
CA ARG A 30 -10.93 -0.70 -33.79
C ARG A 30 -10.59 -1.00 -35.24
N VAL A 31 -9.38 -1.51 -35.45
CA VAL A 31 -8.97 -2.20 -36.68
C VAL A 31 -9.96 -3.31 -36.96
N ASP A 32 -10.33 -3.48 -38.23
CA ASP A 32 -11.38 -4.36 -38.67
C ASP A 32 -11.28 -5.76 -38.05
N PRO A 33 -12.35 -6.28 -37.43
CA PRO A 33 -12.33 -7.57 -36.76
C PRO A 33 -11.96 -8.74 -37.71
N ALA A 34 -12.20 -8.57 -39.01
CA ALA A 34 -11.80 -9.54 -40.03
C ALA A 34 -10.27 -9.63 -40.22
N ALA A 35 -9.56 -8.50 -40.15
CA ALA A 35 -8.10 -8.47 -40.26
C ALA A 35 -7.41 -9.11 -39.03
N SER A 36 -8.03 -8.99 -37.85
CA SER A 36 -7.53 -9.58 -36.61
C SER A 36 -7.64 -11.12 -36.60
N ALA A 37 -8.71 -11.68 -37.16
CA ALA A 37 -8.90 -13.14 -37.21
C ALA A 37 -7.91 -13.81 -38.16
N ALA A 38 -7.66 -13.22 -39.33
CA ALA A 38 -6.67 -13.72 -40.29
C ALA A 38 -5.25 -13.66 -39.71
N ALA A 39 -4.89 -12.57 -39.03
CA ALA A 39 -3.60 -12.46 -38.36
C ALA A 39 -3.41 -13.49 -37.23
N GLN A 40 -4.47 -13.79 -36.46
CA GLN A 40 -4.45 -14.81 -35.43
C GLN A 40 -4.25 -16.22 -36.00
N LEU A 41 -4.95 -16.57 -37.08
CA LEU A 41 -4.78 -17.88 -37.72
C LEU A 41 -3.38 -18.06 -38.31
N LEU A 42 -2.84 -17.00 -38.91
CA LEU A 42 -1.49 -17.02 -39.49
C LEU A 42 -0.40 -17.13 -38.40
N ALA A 43 -0.60 -16.48 -37.24
CA ALA A 43 0.29 -16.62 -36.08
C ALA A 43 0.26 -18.04 -35.46
N ILE A 44 -0.91 -18.69 -35.44
CA ILE A 44 -1.04 -20.07 -34.93
C ILE A 44 -0.32 -21.04 -35.88
N PHE A 45 -0.48 -20.87 -37.20
CA PHE A 45 0.15 -21.74 -38.19
C PHE A 45 1.68 -21.65 -38.18
N THR A 46 2.24 -20.44 -38.05
CA THR A 46 3.69 -20.26 -37.95
C THR A 46 4.26 -20.80 -36.65
N ALA A 47 3.52 -20.72 -35.54
CA ALA A 47 3.93 -21.32 -34.27
C ALA A 47 3.97 -22.86 -34.34
N MET A 48 2.99 -23.51 -35.00
CA MET A 48 2.97 -24.97 -35.11
C MET A 48 4.07 -25.53 -36.03
N VAL A 49 4.33 -24.88 -37.17
CA VAL A 49 5.34 -25.36 -38.13
C VAL A 49 6.77 -25.06 -37.67
N GLY A 50 6.98 -23.99 -36.89
CA GLY A 50 8.30 -23.62 -36.37
C GLY A 50 8.77 -24.41 -35.14
N GLN A 51 7.90 -25.21 -34.51
CA GLN A 51 8.18 -25.89 -33.24
C GLN A 51 8.49 -27.39 -33.33
N MET A 52 8.75 -27.95 -34.52
CA MET A 52 9.33 -29.30 -34.62
C MET A 52 10.86 -29.24 -34.63
N PRO A 53 11.55 -29.57 -33.52
CA PRO A 53 12.99 -29.75 -33.55
C PRO A 53 13.29 -31.11 -34.17
N LEU A 54 13.87 -31.11 -35.38
CA LEU A 54 14.33 -32.31 -36.10
C LEU A 54 15.55 -33.00 -35.45
N THR A 55 16.03 -32.50 -34.32
CA THR A 55 17.19 -33.03 -33.60
C THR A 55 16.95 -33.01 -32.09
N PRO A 56 17.25 -34.10 -31.36
CA PRO A 56 17.22 -34.07 -29.90
C PRO A 56 18.25 -33.03 -29.41
N PRO A 57 17.87 -32.12 -28.50
CA PRO A 57 18.82 -31.16 -27.95
C PRO A 57 19.93 -31.93 -27.25
N ALA A 58 21.17 -31.76 -27.70
CA ALA A 58 22.33 -32.30 -27.00
C ALA A 58 22.28 -31.84 -25.53
N PRO A 59 22.62 -32.69 -24.55
CA PRO A 59 22.64 -32.30 -23.15
C PRO A 59 23.69 -31.22 -22.95
N VAL A 60 23.25 -29.96 -22.96
CA VAL A 60 24.08 -28.82 -22.59
C VAL A 60 24.41 -29.00 -21.12
N ARG A 61 25.64 -29.42 -20.82
CA ARG A 61 26.15 -29.46 -19.45
C ARG A 61 26.05 -28.04 -18.90
N TYR A 62 25.12 -27.82 -17.98
CA TYR A 62 24.99 -26.56 -17.27
C TYR A 62 26.29 -26.30 -16.50
N ALA A 63 27.14 -25.43 -17.03
CA ALA A 63 28.24 -24.86 -16.28
C ALA A 63 27.68 -23.67 -15.50
N ALA A 64 27.62 -23.79 -14.18
CA ALA A 64 27.24 -22.67 -13.33
C ALA A 64 28.18 -21.49 -13.61
N PRO A 65 27.67 -20.25 -13.77
CA PRO A 65 28.51 -19.11 -14.01
C PRO A 65 29.56 -18.98 -12.89
N SER A 66 30.82 -18.76 -13.28
CA SER A 66 31.90 -18.55 -12.33
C SER A 66 31.58 -17.32 -11.48
N VAL A 67 31.43 -17.54 -10.18
CA VAL A 67 31.13 -16.48 -9.23
C VAL A 67 32.35 -15.57 -9.14
N SER A 68 32.18 -14.27 -9.33
CA SER A 68 33.32 -13.35 -9.24
C SER A 68 33.89 -13.34 -7.81
N PRO A 69 35.22 -13.25 -7.63
CA PRO A 69 35.83 -13.23 -6.30
C PRO A 69 35.28 -12.09 -5.42
N ALA A 70 35.03 -10.92 -6.03
CA ALA A 70 34.41 -9.79 -5.35
C ALA A 70 32.99 -10.09 -4.80
N TRP A 71 32.20 -10.92 -5.50
CA TRP A 71 30.87 -11.31 -4.99
C TRP A 71 30.99 -12.28 -3.82
N ALA A 72 31.94 -13.21 -3.86
CA ALA A 72 32.18 -14.15 -2.78
C ALA A 72 32.60 -13.42 -1.50
N GLU A 73 33.48 -12.42 -1.62
CA GLU A 73 33.89 -11.56 -0.50
C GLU A 73 32.71 -10.77 0.08
N ARG A 74 31.91 -10.10 -0.77
CA ARG A 74 30.69 -9.40 -0.32
C ARG A 74 29.71 -10.31 0.40
N LYS A 75 29.57 -11.55 -0.05
CA LYS A 75 28.71 -12.54 0.61
C LYS A 75 29.24 -12.95 1.98
N GLN A 76 30.55 -13.12 2.13
CA GLN A 76 31.16 -13.39 3.43
C GLN A 76 30.99 -12.20 4.39
N LEU A 77 31.16 -10.96 3.91
CA LEU A 77 30.91 -9.76 4.70
C LEU A 77 29.43 -9.65 5.12
N ALA A 78 28.50 -9.91 4.20
CA ALA A 78 27.07 -9.97 4.50
C ALA A 78 26.75 -10.93 5.64
N GLN A 79 27.34 -12.12 5.61
CA GLN A 79 27.17 -13.14 6.65
C GLN A 79 27.72 -12.69 8.00
N ARG A 80 28.90 -12.06 8.02
CA ARG A 80 29.51 -11.54 9.26
C ARG A 80 28.71 -10.41 9.89
N LEU A 81 28.12 -9.54 9.06
CA LEU A 81 27.31 -8.42 9.51
C LEU A 81 25.85 -8.83 9.82
N GLY A 82 25.41 -10.03 9.42
CA GLY A 82 24.02 -10.45 9.55
C GLY A 82 23.04 -9.69 8.63
N VAL A 83 23.55 -8.97 7.63
CA VAL A 83 22.77 -8.09 6.75
C VAL A 83 22.70 -8.70 5.33
N PRO A 84 21.57 -8.58 4.60
CA PRO A 84 21.51 -9.00 3.20
C PRO A 84 22.59 -8.34 2.32
N VAL A 85 23.16 -9.10 1.38
CA VAL A 85 24.29 -8.67 0.51
C VAL A 85 24.07 -7.30 -0.14
N ARG A 86 22.81 -6.98 -0.48
CA ARG A 86 22.41 -5.71 -1.10
C ARG A 86 22.66 -4.47 -0.24
N TYR A 87 22.67 -4.62 1.08
CA TYR A 87 22.84 -3.50 2.00
C TYR A 87 24.24 -3.40 2.58
N VAL A 88 25.14 -4.36 2.31
CA VAL A 88 26.50 -4.39 2.87
C VAL A 88 27.24 -3.09 2.63
N GLU A 89 27.22 -2.57 1.39
CA GLU A 89 27.91 -1.31 1.07
C GLU A 89 27.33 -0.12 1.84
N ILE A 90 26.00 -0.07 2.02
CA ILE A 90 25.31 1.00 2.75
C ILE A 90 25.65 0.92 4.25
N THR A 91 25.58 -0.28 4.83
CA THR A 91 25.93 -0.55 6.23
C THR A 91 27.39 -0.25 6.50
N MET A 92 28.32 -0.59 5.59
CA MET A 92 29.74 -0.25 5.77
C MET A 92 30.00 1.26 5.68
N ALA A 93 29.26 1.98 4.83
CA ALA A 93 29.45 3.42 4.64
C ALA A 93 28.82 4.27 5.76
N ARG A 94 27.68 3.83 6.32
CA ARG A 94 26.85 4.63 7.25
C ARG A 94 26.65 3.99 8.61
N GLY A 95 27.14 2.77 8.83
CA GLY A 95 26.82 1.96 10.01
C GLY A 95 25.47 1.27 9.90
N GLU A 96 24.44 1.97 9.40
CA GLU A 96 23.07 1.47 9.34
C GLU A 96 22.38 1.74 8.00
N VAL A 97 21.34 0.97 7.71
CA VAL A 97 20.53 1.14 6.50
C VAL A 97 19.41 2.14 6.79
N PRO A 98 19.34 3.30 6.09
CA PRO A 98 18.33 4.32 6.35
C PRO A 98 16.90 3.81 6.16
N TYR A 99 15.96 4.26 6.98
CA TYR A 99 14.55 3.88 6.86
C TYR A 99 13.98 4.18 5.48
N SER A 100 14.34 5.30 4.87
CA SER A 100 13.91 5.66 3.52
C SER A 100 14.19 4.57 2.47
N VAL A 101 15.36 3.93 2.56
CA VAL A 101 15.76 2.82 1.66
C VAL A 101 14.96 1.56 1.98
N LEU A 102 14.81 1.21 3.26
CA LEU A 102 14.05 0.03 3.69
C LEU A 102 12.59 0.14 3.23
N PHE A 103 11.93 1.25 3.50
CA PHE A 103 10.53 1.48 3.14
C PHE A 103 10.32 1.56 1.61
N GLN A 104 11.28 2.10 0.87
CA GLN A 104 11.26 2.04 -0.60
C GLN A 104 11.30 0.59 -1.11
N HIS A 105 12.15 -0.26 -0.55
CA HIS A 105 12.25 -1.67 -0.92
C HIS A 105 11.03 -2.49 -0.47
N ILE A 106 10.46 -2.20 0.71
CA ILE A 106 9.20 -2.79 1.18
C ILE A 106 8.07 -2.46 0.19
N ARG A 107 7.98 -1.20 -0.26
CA ARG A 107 7.01 -0.78 -1.28
C ARG A 107 7.22 -1.52 -2.61
N GLY A 108 8.48 -1.74 -3.01
CA GLY A 108 8.85 -2.46 -4.23
C GLY A 108 8.45 -3.95 -4.24
N GLY A 109 8.32 -4.58 -3.08
CA GLY A 109 7.84 -5.97 -3.00
C GLY A 109 8.90 -7.03 -3.33
N GLY A 110 8.44 -8.27 -3.50
CA GLY A 110 9.27 -9.40 -3.93
C GLY A 110 10.42 -9.75 -2.98
N VAL A 111 11.60 -10.02 -3.55
CA VAL A 111 12.82 -10.34 -2.77
C VAL A 111 13.31 -9.12 -1.99
N LEU A 112 13.17 -7.92 -2.55
CA LEU A 112 13.61 -6.68 -1.92
C LEU A 112 12.85 -6.41 -0.62
N ARG A 113 11.53 -6.64 -0.61
CA ARG A 113 10.72 -6.54 0.60
C ARG A 113 11.18 -7.50 1.70
N ARG A 114 11.43 -8.76 1.36
CA ARG A 114 11.90 -9.76 2.35
C ARG A 114 13.25 -9.38 2.95
N ASP A 115 14.19 -8.96 2.11
CA ASP A 115 15.50 -8.49 2.57
C ASP A 115 15.36 -7.23 3.44
N ALA A 116 14.50 -6.28 3.05
CA ALA A 116 14.24 -5.07 3.82
C ALA A 116 13.57 -5.38 5.17
N MET A 117 12.60 -6.31 5.23
CA MET A 117 11.96 -6.73 6.47
C MET A 117 12.94 -7.38 7.45
N ARG A 118 13.90 -8.15 6.94
CA ARG A 118 14.95 -8.74 7.80
C ARG A 118 15.79 -7.66 8.49
N VAL A 119 16.20 -6.63 7.74
CA VAL A 119 16.97 -5.50 8.29
C VAL A 119 16.11 -4.61 9.18
N LEU A 120 14.84 -4.42 8.81
CA LEU A 120 13.89 -3.65 9.61
C LEU A 120 13.71 -4.28 10.99
N ARG A 121 13.56 -5.61 11.09
CA ARG A 121 13.42 -6.32 12.38
C ARG A 121 14.62 -6.16 13.30
N THR A 122 15.84 -6.11 12.75
CA THR A 122 17.04 -5.92 13.57
C THR A 122 17.20 -4.49 14.08
N ARG A 123 16.52 -3.54 13.45
CA ARG A 123 16.64 -2.10 13.74
C ARG A 123 15.46 -1.56 14.55
N ALA A 124 14.26 -2.06 14.27
CA ALA A 124 13.03 -1.58 14.89
C ALA A 124 13.05 -1.78 16.41
N PRO A 125 12.28 -0.96 17.17
CA PRO A 125 12.10 -1.16 18.60
C PRO A 125 11.63 -2.58 18.92
N GLU A 126 12.21 -3.21 19.94
CA GLU A 126 11.96 -4.61 20.29
C GLU A 126 10.46 -4.90 20.49
N ALA A 127 9.73 -3.98 21.12
CA ALA A 127 8.28 -4.10 21.32
C ALA A 127 7.47 -4.20 20.02
N SER A 128 8.01 -3.72 18.89
CA SER A 128 7.32 -3.73 17.59
C SER A 128 7.53 -5.01 16.79
N ILE A 129 8.39 -5.94 17.23
CA ILE A 129 8.74 -7.15 16.45
C ILE A 129 7.51 -8.03 16.21
N ASP A 130 6.71 -8.30 17.24
CA ASP A 130 5.51 -9.14 17.13
C ASP A 130 4.48 -8.54 16.16
N TRP A 131 4.33 -7.21 16.18
CA TRP A 131 3.47 -6.50 15.24
C TRP A 131 3.99 -6.56 13.80
N LEU A 132 5.31 -6.44 13.60
CA LEU A 132 5.92 -6.60 12.27
C LEU A 132 5.73 -8.01 11.71
N ASP A 133 5.81 -9.03 12.55
CA ASP A 133 5.51 -10.43 12.18
C ASP A 133 4.03 -10.58 11.78
N HIS A 134 3.12 -9.99 12.56
CA HIS A 134 1.70 -9.94 12.21
C HIS A 134 1.47 -9.27 10.85
N VAL A 135 2.13 -8.13 10.57
CA VAL A 135 2.03 -7.44 9.27
C VAL A 135 2.53 -8.31 8.12
N GLU A 136 3.65 -9.00 8.27
CA GLU A 136 4.19 -9.88 7.22
C GLU A 136 3.25 -11.06 6.94
N VAL A 137 2.72 -11.70 7.98
CA VAL A 137 1.80 -12.85 7.86
C VAL A 137 0.45 -12.43 7.25
N THR A 138 -0.12 -11.32 7.69
CA THR A 138 -1.43 -10.84 7.21
C THR A 138 -1.35 -10.05 5.91
N GLY A 139 -0.15 -9.69 5.47
CA GLY A 139 0.07 -8.89 4.26
C GLY A 139 -0.42 -7.44 4.39
N ARG A 140 -0.51 -6.89 5.61
CA ARG A 140 -0.95 -5.51 5.90
C ARG A 140 0.14 -4.47 5.63
N TRP A 141 0.74 -4.54 4.44
CA TRP A 141 1.87 -3.70 4.06
C TRP A 141 1.55 -2.20 4.04
N SER A 142 0.30 -1.84 3.77
CA SER A 142 -0.17 -0.45 3.83
C SER A 142 0.09 0.17 5.20
N ASP A 143 -0.19 -0.58 6.25
CA ASP A 143 -0.19 -0.08 7.63
C ASP A 143 1.24 0.15 8.10
N LEU A 144 2.14 -0.76 7.73
CA LEU A 144 3.58 -0.55 7.90
C LEU A 144 4.05 0.69 7.12
N LEU A 145 3.69 0.82 5.84
CA LEU A 145 4.12 1.97 5.03
C LEU A 145 3.63 3.33 5.57
N LEU A 146 2.55 3.36 6.36
CA LEU A 146 2.07 4.58 7.04
C LEU A 146 2.96 4.99 8.23
N CYS A 147 3.80 4.09 8.75
CA CYS A 147 4.72 4.38 9.84
C CYS A 147 5.94 5.21 9.39
N PHE A 148 6.24 5.21 8.09
CA PHE A 148 7.40 5.93 7.57
C PHE A 148 7.18 7.44 7.63
N VAL A 149 7.99 8.12 8.44
CA VAL A 149 8.03 9.58 8.49
C VAL A 149 9.23 10.05 7.68
N ARG A 150 8.99 10.96 6.72
CA ARG A 150 10.05 11.60 5.95
C ARG A 150 10.60 12.81 6.74
N SER A 151 11.17 12.56 7.90
CA SER A 151 11.89 13.55 8.69
C SER A 151 13.40 13.28 8.63
N GLU A 152 14.19 14.20 9.18
CA GLU A 152 15.64 14.03 9.32
C GLU A 152 16.00 13.08 10.48
N TYR A 153 15.04 12.79 11.36
CA TYR A 153 15.19 12.01 12.58
C TYR A 153 14.58 10.62 12.39
N ASP A 154 15.40 9.59 12.47
CA ASP A 154 14.95 8.20 12.32
C ASP A 154 14.01 7.79 13.47
N GLU A 155 14.12 8.46 14.62
CA GLU A 155 13.32 8.25 15.83
C GLU A 155 11.82 8.48 15.60
N ASP A 156 11.43 9.36 14.68
CA ASP A 156 10.01 9.60 14.37
C ASP A 156 9.36 8.36 13.75
N THR A 157 10.13 7.61 12.95
CA THR A 157 9.66 6.35 12.39
C THR A 157 9.54 5.30 13.49
N ASP A 158 10.49 5.24 14.43
CA ASP A 158 10.42 4.32 15.58
C ASP A 158 9.20 4.60 16.46
N ILE A 159 8.93 5.88 16.75
CA ILE A 159 7.74 6.31 17.50
C ILE A 159 6.47 5.87 16.77
N LYS A 160 6.42 5.99 15.44
CA LYS A 160 5.26 5.54 14.65
C LYS A 160 5.07 4.03 14.62
N LEU A 161 6.16 3.26 14.59
CA LEU A 161 6.12 1.79 14.72
C LEU A 161 5.55 1.40 16.09
N LEU A 162 6.00 2.06 17.16
CA LEU A 162 5.50 1.82 18.52
C LEU A 162 4.02 2.20 18.66
N GLN A 163 3.60 3.35 18.14
CA GLN A 163 2.19 3.77 18.13
C GLN A 163 1.29 2.75 17.42
N SER A 164 1.76 2.23 16.27
CA SER A 164 1.01 1.25 15.49
C SER A 164 0.94 -0.11 16.19
N THR A 165 2.01 -0.49 16.90
CA THR A 165 2.06 -1.66 17.77
C THR A 165 1.04 -1.56 18.91
N ILE A 166 0.99 -0.42 19.61
CA ILE A 166 -0.01 -0.18 20.69
C ILE A 166 -1.43 -0.27 20.13
N ALA A 167 -1.70 0.41 19.02
CA ALA A 167 -3.01 0.37 18.39
C ALA A 167 -3.42 -1.05 17.95
N TRP A 168 -2.47 -1.88 17.54
CA TRP A 168 -2.71 -3.29 17.25
C TRP A 168 -3.00 -4.11 18.52
N LEU A 169 -2.23 -3.91 19.60
CA LEU A 169 -2.48 -4.57 20.88
C LEU A 169 -3.86 -4.24 21.45
N ASP A 170 -4.33 -3.00 21.29
CA ASP A 170 -5.68 -2.58 21.69
C ASP A 170 -6.78 -3.35 20.94
N THR A 171 -6.52 -3.78 19.68
CA THR A 171 -7.46 -4.64 18.94
C THR A 171 -7.42 -6.10 19.38
N LEU A 172 -6.31 -6.56 19.95
CA LEU A 172 -6.13 -7.93 20.43
C LEU A 172 -6.60 -8.15 21.86
N SER A 173 -6.69 -7.08 22.64
CA SER A 173 -7.41 -7.07 23.91
C SER A 173 -8.82 -6.58 23.62
N PRO A 174 -9.75 -7.44 23.13
CA PRO A 174 -11.16 -7.11 23.21
C PRO A 174 -11.39 -6.92 24.70
N ARG A 175 -11.52 -5.64 25.08
CA ARG A 175 -11.88 -5.21 26.42
C ARG A 175 -12.94 -6.21 26.84
N ALA A 176 -12.60 -7.06 27.81
CA ALA A 176 -13.60 -7.84 28.49
C ALA A 176 -14.46 -6.75 29.12
N ASP A 177 -15.47 -6.32 28.37
CA ASP A 177 -16.67 -5.73 28.91
C ASP A 177 -17.21 -6.86 29.77
N ILE A 178 -16.65 -6.91 30.97
CA ILE A 178 -17.28 -7.42 32.16
C ILE A 178 -18.64 -6.75 32.09
N ALA A 179 -19.60 -7.49 31.54
CA ALA A 179 -20.98 -7.33 31.86
C ALA A 179 -20.98 -7.11 33.37
N GLY A 180 -21.24 -5.87 33.78
CA GLY A 180 -21.38 -5.55 35.18
C GLY A 180 -22.29 -6.59 35.80
N PRO A 181 -21.99 -7.09 37.01
CA PRO A 181 -22.83 -8.09 37.65
C PRO A 181 -24.25 -7.57 37.59
N ALA A 182 -25.12 -8.35 36.91
CA ALA A 182 -26.51 -8.01 36.75
C ALA A 182 -27.04 -7.55 38.11
N GLU A 183 -27.43 -6.28 38.16
CA GLU A 183 -27.96 -5.63 39.35
C GLU A 183 -29.09 -6.52 39.86
N THR A 184 -28.78 -7.30 40.89
CA THR A 184 -29.77 -8.16 41.53
C THR A 184 -30.61 -7.20 42.35
N GLY A 185 -31.75 -6.85 41.78
CA GLY A 185 -32.71 -5.92 42.37
C GLY A 185 -32.95 -6.25 43.84
N THR A 186 -32.57 -5.31 44.70
CA THR A 186 -33.17 -5.16 46.01
C THR A 186 -33.59 -3.71 46.11
N GLY A 187 -34.82 -3.46 45.67
CA GLY A 187 -35.49 -2.21 45.97
C GLY A 187 -35.65 -2.06 47.48
N ILE A 188 -35.45 -0.85 47.98
CA ILE A 188 -36.20 -0.17 49.04
C ILE A 188 -35.59 1.24 49.17
N GLY A 189 -36.45 2.26 49.08
CA GLY A 189 -36.29 3.46 49.91
C GLY A 189 -35.82 4.74 49.25
N SER A 190 -36.78 5.55 48.84
CA SER A 190 -36.73 7.00 48.52
C SER A 190 -35.94 7.86 49.51
N GLY A 191 -35.34 8.96 49.01
CA GLY A 191 -34.84 10.04 49.87
C GLY A 191 -34.20 11.23 49.15
N LEU A 192 -35.00 12.00 48.41
CA LEU A 192 -34.94 13.47 48.26
C LEU A 192 -33.57 14.20 48.30
N ALA A 193 -33.12 14.69 47.14
CA ALA A 193 -32.50 16.03 47.03
C ALA A 193 -32.64 16.56 45.59
N PRO A 194 -33.30 17.71 45.35
CA PRO A 194 -33.23 18.40 44.07
C PRO A 194 -32.24 19.57 44.09
N SER A 195 -31.90 20.01 42.87
CA SER A 195 -31.54 21.38 42.45
C SER A 195 -30.04 21.67 42.22
N PRO A 196 -29.68 22.72 41.43
CA PRO A 196 -29.87 22.84 39.97
C PRO A 196 -28.59 23.44 39.27
N SER A 197 -28.75 23.97 38.05
CA SER A 197 -27.89 24.99 37.36
C SER A 197 -26.76 24.44 36.46
N SER A 198 -26.98 24.25 35.16
CA SER A 198 -26.99 25.24 34.05
C SER A 198 -25.61 25.81 33.64
N LYS A 199 -25.17 25.44 32.42
CA LYS A 199 -24.48 26.26 31.39
C LYS A 199 -23.96 25.29 30.32
N ASP A 200 -24.57 25.19 29.13
CA ASP A 200 -24.60 26.18 28.04
C ASP A 200 -23.26 26.90 27.84
N SER A 201 -22.49 26.42 26.88
CA SER A 201 -21.52 27.20 26.10
C SER A 201 -21.43 26.56 24.73
N ASP A 202 -22.47 26.89 23.96
CA ASP A 202 -22.45 26.98 22.51
C ASP A 202 -21.37 27.97 22.08
N THR A 203 -20.41 27.54 21.26
CA THR A 203 -19.50 28.44 20.55
C THR A 203 -19.49 28.06 19.09
N THR A 204 -20.55 28.50 18.40
CA THR A 204 -20.53 28.85 16.99
C THR A 204 -19.33 29.75 16.69
N ASN A 205 -18.45 29.34 15.78
CA ASN A 205 -17.62 30.30 15.05
C ASN A 205 -17.84 30.08 13.55
N ASP A 206 -18.52 31.08 13.00
CA ASP A 206 -18.85 31.29 11.60
C ASP A 206 -17.61 31.44 10.71
N GLU A 207 -17.70 30.81 9.55
CA GLU A 207 -17.66 31.46 8.24
C GLU A 207 -16.65 32.61 8.02
N GLY A 208 -15.49 32.26 7.43
CA GLY A 208 -14.57 33.20 6.78
C GLY A 208 -14.39 32.86 5.30
N GLY A 209 -15.41 33.16 4.48
CA GLY A 209 -15.33 33.06 3.01
C GLY A 209 -14.42 34.11 2.35
N PRO A 210 -14.03 33.92 1.07
CA PRO A 210 -12.95 34.65 0.43
C PRO A 210 -13.41 36.00 -0.16
N LYS A 211 -12.71 37.09 0.21
CA LYS A 211 -12.68 38.38 -0.49
C LYS A 211 -11.24 38.56 -0.99
N GLY A 212 -10.91 39.01 -2.19
CA GLY A 212 -11.72 39.61 -3.23
C GLY A 212 -10.90 39.70 -4.51
N ARG A 213 -11.63 40.01 -5.57
CA ARG A 213 -11.21 40.12 -6.97
C ARG A 213 -11.13 41.60 -7.33
N ARG A 214 -10.29 41.90 -8.34
CA ARG A 214 -10.27 43.06 -9.28
C ARG A 214 -9.12 44.06 -9.05
N PRO A 215 -8.78 44.89 -10.05
CA PRO A 215 -9.22 44.90 -11.47
C PRO A 215 -8.22 44.25 -12.42
#